data_AF-A0A0K0DIP9-F1
#
_entry.id   AF-A0A0K0DIP9-F1
#
_cell.length_a   1.000
_cell.length_b   1.000
_cell.length_c   1.000
_cell.angle_alpha   90.00
_cell.angle_beta   90.00
_cell.angle_gamma   90.00
#
_symmetry.space_group_name_H-M   'P 1'
#
loop_
_entity.id
_entity.type
_entity.pdbx_description
1 polymer ?
#
loop_
_entity_poly.entity_id
_entity_poly.type
_entity_poly.pdbx_seq_one_letter_code
_entity_poly.pdbx_strand_id
1 'polypeptide(L)'
;MVVSIFGIGAVVGGLLSSMLADKAGRRGGLFYTNIIAFFAAALMGLAKTLDVYPMMLFGRFFIGINVGLAVMVPMYLTEIAPTNLRGTFGSFHQLFITFSILVSQVFGLPQFFGTADRWPYIFVFVAVPALLQVIALPMIPESPKFTLCIRGEVERAIQDLELLRGTGNAWLEVQQMREEAIRTTNDIPSMLDMFRGSLLWPSTLTVVMMIAQQLTGNWYLLVGDIVVDHPRFGRRVLLVVGVVGMMISSIFLVVFISLSKTGVVWASYFAAVSVVLFVMFFAAGPGSIPWFFPSEIVFTNARANACALTAVANWVTNFFVSSTFVIVHVS
;
A
#
# COMPACT_ATOMS: atom_id res chain seq x y z
N MET A 1 -21.27 2.29 8.98
CA MET A 1 -20.63 3.53 9.47
C MET A 1 -19.21 3.32 10.03
N VAL A 2 -19.01 2.44 11.03
CA VAL A 2 -17.68 2.19 11.64
C VAL A 2 -16.64 1.67 10.63
N VAL A 3 -17.04 0.87 9.65
CA VAL A 3 -16.15 0.38 8.59
C VAL A 3 -15.87 1.47 7.54
N SER A 4 -16.89 2.23 7.14
CA SER A 4 -16.77 3.23 6.07
C SER A 4 -15.96 4.48 6.47
N ILE A 5 -15.96 4.87 7.76
CA ILE A 5 -15.19 6.02 8.27
C ILE A 5 -13.67 5.84 8.10
N PHE A 6 -13.21 4.58 8.09
CA PHE A 6 -11.81 4.24 7.81
C PHE A 6 -11.39 4.66 6.40
N GLY A 7 -12.23 4.41 5.39
CA GLY A 7 -11.96 4.83 4.01
C GLY A 7 -11.86 6.35 3.87
N ILE A 8 -12.73 7.09 4.57
CA ILE A 8 -12.67 8.56 4.61
C ILE A 8 -11.37 9.05 5.25
N GLY A 9 -10.96 8.46 6.38
CA GLY A 9 -9.68 8.74 7.00
C GLY A 9 -8.50 8.48 6.06
N ALA A 10 -8.55 7.38 5.29
CA ALA A 10 -7.51 7.03 4.33
C ALA A 10 -7.42 8.00 3.13
N VAL A 11 -8.55 8.55 2.67
CA VAL A 11 -8.54 9.63 1.66
C VAL A 11 -7.84 10.87 2.21
N VAL A 12 -8.16 11.27 3.45
CA VAL A 12 -7.50 12.43 4.11
C VAL A 12 -6.00 12.17 4.28
N GLY A 13 -5.62 10.98 4.76
CA GLY A 13 -4.21 10.59 4.88
C GLY A 13 -3.49 10.58 3.53
N GLY A 14 -4.13 10.10 2.47
CA GLY A 14 -3.60 10.09 1.11
C GLY A 14 -3.29 11.50 0.60
N LEU A 15 -4.20 12.46 0.80
CA LEU A 15 -3.99 13.87 0.42
C LEU A 15 -2.86 14.54 1.19
N LEU A 16 -2.70 14.21 2.47
CA LEU A 16 -1.64 14.76 3.32
C LEU A 16 -0.28 14.09 3.11
N SER A 17 -0.25 12.92 2.45
CA SER A 17 0.96 12.11 2.31
C SER A 17 2.06 12.80 1.51
N SER A 18 1.71 13.55 0.45
CA SER A 18 2.72 14.24 -0.36
C SER A 18 3.35 15.40 0.40
N MET A 19 2.53 16.23 1.06
CA MET A 19 3.01 17.33 1.91
C MET A 19 3.95 16.84 3.00
N LEU A 20 3.62 15.71 3.64
CA LEU A 20 4.46 15.14 4.68
C LEU A 20 5.75 14.52 4.11
N ALA A 21 5.66 13.81 2.98
CA ALA A 21 6.81 13.20 2.31
C ALA A 21 7.83 14.24 1.82
N ASP A 22 7.37 15.41 1.41
CA ASP A 22 8.23 16.51 0.95
C ASP A 22 8.83 17.30 2.11
N LYS A 23 8.07 17.51 3.20
CA LYS A 23 8.54 18.28 4.37
C LYS A 23 9.43 17.46 5.31
N ALA A 24 9.00 16.26 5.68
CA ALA A 24 9.65 15.43 6.69
C ALA A 24 10.59 14.37 6.10
N GLY A 25 10.56 14.17 4.78
CA GLY A 25 11.19 13.01 4.15
C GLY A 25 10.33 11.76 4.27
N ARG A 26 10.77 10.66 3.66
CA ARG A 26 10.00 9.42 3.59
C ARG A 26 10.09 8.68 4.92
N ARG A 27 11.31 8.48 5.43
CA ARG A 27 11.55 7.88 6.75
C ARG A 27 10.97 8.74 7.87
N GLY A 28 11.19 10.05 7.82
CA GLY A 28 10.61 10.99 8.79
C GLY A 28 9.08 10.96 8.77
N GLY A 29 8.46 10.95 7.59
CA GLY A 29 7.02 10.79 7.43
C GLY A 29 6.48 9.50 8.06
N LEU A 30 7.15 8.36 7.83
CA LEU A 30 6.80 7.07 8.45
C LEU A 30 6.96 7.06 9.98
N PHE A 31 7.83 7.89 10.54
CA PHE A 31 7.89 8.07 11.99
C PHE A 31 6.62 8.73 12.53
N TYR A 32 6.15 9.80 11.88
CA TYR A 32 4.92 10.51 12.29
C TYR A 32 3.66 9.65 12.15
N THR A 33 3.60 8.73 11.18
CA THR A 33 2.45 7.82 11.07
C THR A 33 2.28 6.97 12.32
N ASN A 34 3.38 6.56 12.97
CA ASN A 34 3.32 5.74 14.19
C ASN A 34 2.65 6.46 15.37
N ILE A 35 2.80 7.79 15.48
CA ILE A 35 2.13 8.59 16.50
C ILE A 35 0.60 8.46 16.34
N ILE A 36 0.12 8.55 15.10
CA ILE A 36 -1.30 8.37 14.76
C ILE A 36 -1.74 6.92 15.05
N ALA A 37 -0.89 5.93 14.77
CA ALA A 37 -1.19 4.53 15.03
C ALA A 37 -1.39 4.25 16.53
N PHE A 38 -0.49 4.73 17.39
CA PHE A 38 -0.63 4.56 18.84
C PHE A 38 -1.86 5.28 19.39
N PHE A 39 -2.12 6.50 18.92
CA PHE A 39 -3.30 7.26 19.32
C PHE A 39 -4.59 6.52 18.92
N ALA A 40 -4.66 6.03 17.68
CA ALA A 40 -5.81 5.25 17.21
C ALA A 40 -5.98 3.93 17.97
N ALA A 41 -4.88 3.21 18.24
CA ALA A 41 -4.89 1.96 19.00
C ALA A 41 -5.39 2.18 20.44
N ALA A 42 -4.96 3.27 21.10
CA ALA A 42 -5.45 3.64 22.42
C ALA A 42 -6.96 3.94 22.42
N LEU A 43 -7.44 4.72 21.44
CA LEU A 43 -8.87 5.02 21.31
C LEU A 43 -9.71 3.75 21.09
N MET A 44 -9.28 2.86 20.20
CA MET A 44 -10.02 1.63 19.90
C MET A 44 -9.94 0.59 21.03
N GLY A 45 -8.80 0.51 21.73
CA GLY A 45 -8.60 -0.40 22.85
C GLY A 45 -9.39 -0.02 24.10
N LEU A 46 -9.49 1.29 24.39
CA LEU A 46 -10.21 1.81 25.56
C LEU A 46 -11.72 1.95 25.35
N ALA A 47 -12.20 1.82 24.09
CA ALA A 47 -13.61 2.00 23.75
C ALA A 47 -14.53 1.07 24.57
N LYS A 48 -14.11 -0.16 24.83
CA LYS A 48 -14.89 -1.11 25.64
C LYS A 48 -14.80 -0.82 27.14
N THR A 49 -13.61 -0.54 27.66
CA THR A 49 -13.41 -0.31 29.10
C THR A 49 -14.12 0.93 29.62
N LEU A 50 -14.27 1.94 28.76
CA LEU A 50 -14.95 3.19 29.09
C LEU A 50 -16.43 3.20 28.66
N ASP A 51 -16.90 2.14 27.99
CA ASP A 51 -18.25 2.03 27.41
C ASP A 51 -18.63 3.19 26.45
N VAL A 52 -17.62 3.83 25.84
CA VAL A 52 -17.78 4.95 24.90
C VAL A 52 -17.60 4.46 23.47
N TYR A 53 -18.66 3.92 22.88
CA TYR A 53 -18.67 3.44 21.50
C TYR A 53 -18.21 4.48 20.43
N PRO A 54 -18.46 5.79 20.56
CA PRO A 54 -17.91 6.80 19.65
C PRO A 54 -16.38 6.80 19.54
N MET A 55 -15.64 6.36 20.57
CA MET A 55 -14.17 6.24 20.51
C MET A 55 -13.73 5.27 19.40
N MET A 56 -14.55 4.26 19.10
CA MET A 56 -14.30 3.33 17.99
C MET A 56 -14.37 4.03 16.63
N LEU A 57 -15.32 4.95 16.44
CA LEU A 57 -15.47 5.71 15.20
C LEU A 57 -14.26 6.62 14.97
N PHE A 58 -13.84 7.36 16.01
CA PHE A 58 -12.65 8.20 15.92
C PHE A 58 -11.39 7.38 15.73
N GLY A 59 -11.22 6.28 16.48
CA GLY A 59 -10.09 5.38 16.30
C GLY A 59 -9.98 4.82 14.87
N ARG A 60 -11.11 4.43 14.27
CA ARG A 60 -11.18 3.98 12.87
C ARG A 60 -10.86 5.08 11.87
N PHE A 61 -11.26 6.32 12.14
CA PHE A 61 -10.90 7.46 11.30
C PHE A 61 -9.39 7.74 11.35
N PHE A 62 -8.80 7.81 12.56
CA PHE A 62 -7.37 8.08 12.72
C PHE A 62 -6.48 6.97 12.17
N ILE A 63 -6.83 5.69 12.38
CA ILE A 63 -6.09 4.60 11.75
C ILE A 63 -6.26 4.61 10.22
N GLY A 64 -7.40 5.10 9.72
CA GLY A 64 -7.58 5.41 8.30
C GLY A 64 -6.54 6.42 7.81
N ILE A 65 -6.36 7.55 8.51
CA ILE A 65 -5.33 8.55 8.18
C ILE A 65 -3.94 7.93 8.18
N ASN A 66 -3.61 7.11 9.18
CA ASN A 66 -2.33 6.40 9.25
C ASN A 66 -2.09 5.54 7.99
N VAL A 67 -3.10 4.77 7.56
CA VAL A 67 -3.00 3.91 6.38
C VAL A 67 -2.91 4.73 5.08
N GLY A 68 -3.63 5.85 4.98
CA GLY A 68 -3.51 6.77 3.83
C GLY A 68 -2.11 7.38 3.71
N LEU A 69 -1.51 7.78 4.83
CA LEU A 69 -0.13 8.27 4.90
C LEU A 69 0.89 7.17 4.58
N ALA A 70 0.57 5.91 4.84
CA ALA A 70 1.45 4.77 4.58
C ALA A 70 1.74 4.52 3.08
N VAL A 71 1.15 5.28 2.14
CA VAL A 71 1.58 5.32 0.73
C VAL A 71 3.06 5.73 0.59
N MET A 72 3.65 6.35 1.62
CA MET A 72 5.09 6.60 1.69
C MET A 72 5.94 5.32 1.73
N VAL A 73 5.40 4.18 2.18
CA VAL A 73 6.14 2.90 2.23
C VAL A 73 6.58 2.43 0.84
N PRO A 74 5.68 2.22 -0.14
CA PRO A 74 6.10 1.82 -1.48
C PRO A 74 7.01 2.86 -2.14
N MET A 75 6.78 4.16 -1.89
CA MET A 75 7.65 5.24 -2.38
C MET A 75 9.07 5.14 -1.81
N TYR A 76 9.19 4.90 -0.51
CA TYR A 76 10.47 4.73 0.16
C TYR A 76 11.21 3.48 -0.38
N LEU A 77 10.50 2.36 -0.51
CA LEU A 77 11.07 1.12 -1.04
C LEU A 77 11.60 1.27 -2.47
N THR A 78 10.89 1.99 -3.34
CA THR A 78 11.36 2.18 -4.73
C THR A 78 12.52 3.16 -4.85
N GLU A 79 12.65 4.09 -3.90
CA GLU A 79 13.75 5.05 -3.86
C GLU A 79 15.05 4.44 -3.31
N ILE A 80 14.96 3.50 -2.35
CA ILE A 80 16.14 2.81 -1.80
C ILE A 80 16.57 1.59 -2.62
N ALA A 81 15.63 0.91 -3.29
CA ALA A 81 15.92 -0.31 -4.03
C ALA A 81 16.79 -0.05 -5.28
N PRO A 82 17.71 -0.96 -5.61
CA PRO A 82 18.48 -0.88 -6.85
C PRO A 82 17.53 -1.04 -8.03
N THR A 83 17.87 -0.39 -9.16
CA THR A 83 16.99 -0.23 -10.33
C THR A 83 16.43 -1.55 -10.87
N ASN A 84 17.19 -2.64 -10.77
CA ASN A 84 16.82 -3.99 -11.19
C ASN A 84 15.87 -4.73 -10.23
N LEU A 85 15.75 -4.30 -8.96
CA LEU A 85 14.93 -4.98 -7.94
C LEU A 85 13.71 -4.18 -7.47
N ARG A 86 13.52 -2.94 -7.95
CA ARG A 86 12.40 -2.07 -7.52
C ARG A 86 11.04 -2.76 -7.58
N GLY A 87 10.77 -3.50 -8.65
CA GLY A 87 9.53 -4.28 -8.80
C GLY A 87 9.37 -5.35 -7.72
N THR A 88 10.44 -6.07 -7.39
CA THR A 88 10.44 -7.12 -6.36
C THR A 88 10.14 -6.56 -4.97
N PHE A 89 10.75 -5.42 -4.61
CA PHE A 89 10.46 -4.73 -3.34
C PHE A 89 9.02 -4.21 -3.27
N GLY A 90 8.47 -3.73 -4.40
CA GLY A 90 7.05 -3.36 -4.51
C GLY A 90 6.11 -4.56 -4.28
N SER A 91 6.44 -5.74 -4.81
CA SER A 91 5.67 -6.97 -4.58
C SER A 91 5.76 -7.47 -3.13
N PHE A 92 6.91 -7.36 -2.47
CA PHE A 92 7.04 -7.72 -1.05
C PHE A 92 6.12 -6.90 -0.16
N HIS A 93 6.01 -5.59 -0.40
CA HIS A 93 5.09 -4.74 0.35
C HIS A 93 3.65 -5.27 0.28
N GLN A 94 3.17 -5.62 -0.91
CA GLN A 94 1.82 -6.17 -1.07
C GLN A 94 1.68 -7.56 -0.44
N LEU A 95 2.72 -8.39 -0.48
CA LEU A 95 2.74 -9.68 0.20
C LEU A 95 2.59 -9.51 1.72
N PHE A 96 3.25 -8.51 2.32
CA PHE A 96 3.08 -8.21 3.75
C PHE A 96 1.69 -7.69 4.09
N ILE A 97 1.08 -6.85 3.24
CA ILE A 97 -0.31 -6.40 3.42
C ILE A 97 -1.25 -7.61 3.44
N THR A 98 -1.12 -8.51 2.47
CA THR A 98 -1.98 -9.69 2.35
C THR A 98 -1.77 -10.69 3.48
N PHE A 99 -0.52 -10.96 3.87
CA PHE A 99 -0.21 -11.77 5.04
C PHE A 99 -0.79 -11.16 6.33
N SER A 100 -0.73 -9.83 6.49
CA SER A 100 -1.30 -9.14 7.65
C SER A 100 -2.82 -9.26 7.71
N ILE A 101 -3.51 -9.20 6.56
CA ILE A 101 -4.96 -9.44 6.47
C ILE A 101 -5.28 -10.87 6.94
N LEU A 102 -4.50 -11.87 6.51
CA LEU A 102 -4.68 -13.26 6.94
C LEU A 102 -4.50 -13.40 8.47
N VAL A 103 -3.44 -12.82 9.04
CA VAL A 103 -3.22 -12.82 10.50
C VAL A 103 -4.37 -12.14 11.24
N SER A 104 -4.89 -11.02 10.73
CA SER A 104 -6.04 -10.31 11.28
C SER A 104 -7.31 -11.20 11.28
N GLN A 105 -7.54 -11.95 10.20
CA GLN A 105 -8.65 -12.90 10.13
C GLN A 105 -8.53 -14.03 11.16
N VAL A 106 -7.31 -14.54 11.39
CA VAL A 106 -7.06 -15.56 12.42
C VAL A 106 -7.35 -15.01 13.83
N PHE A 107 -6.90 -13.78 14.12
CA PHE A 107 -7.19 -13.12 15.40
C PHE A 107 -8.67 -12.84 15.61
N GLY A 108 -9.41 -12.62 14.52
CA GLY A 108 -10.86 -12.46 14.53
C GLY A 108 -11.66 -13.73 14.85
N LEU A 109 -11.03 -14.91 14.95
CA LEU A 109 -11.72 -16.15 15.29
C LEU A 109 -12.10 -16.19 16.78
N PRO A 110 -13.23 -16.83 17.15
CA PRO A 110 -13.67 -16.95 18.55
C PRO A 110 -12.66 -17.64 19.48
N GLN A 111 -11.81 -18.53 18.93
CA GLN A 111 -10.78 -19.23 19.69
C GLN A 111 -9.65 -18.30 20.16
N PHE A 112 -9.46 -17.17 19.48
CA PHE A 112 -8.45 -16.16 19.79
C PHE A 112 -9.11 -14.94 20.47
N PHE A 113 -9.30 -13.86 19.71
CA PHE A 113 -9.79 -12.58 20.23
C PHE A 113 -11.20 -12.22 19.72
N GLY A 114 -11.79 -13.03 18.84
CA GLY A 114 -13.12 -12.83 18.26
C GLY A 114 -14.30 -13.07 19.21
N THR A 115 -14.12 -12.91 20.52
CA THR A 115 -15.17 -13.05 21.53
C THR A 115 -15.69 -11.69 21.97
N ALA A 116 -16.91 -11.64 22.52
CA ALA A 116 -17.52 -10.41 23.06
C ALA A 116 -16.60 -9.72 24.09
N ASP A 117 -15.75 -10.49 24.77
CA ASP A 117 -14.83 -9.98 25.78
C ASP A 117 -13.48 -9.50 25.27
N ARG A 118 -12.96 -10.12 24.22
CA ARG A 118 -11.56 -9.95 23.80
C ARG A 118 -11.38 -9.17 22.51
N TRP A 119 -12.45 -8.77 21.84
CA TRP A 119 -12.35 -8.03 20.58
C TRP A 119 -11.48 -6.74 20.65
N PRO A 120 -11.38 -5.98 21.78
CA PRO A 120 -10.52 -4.79 21.82
C PRO A 120 -9.03 -5.11 21.61
N TYR A 121 -8.58 -6.30 21.99
CA TYR A 121 -7.19 -6.72 21.84
C TYR A 121 -6.75 -6.80 20.37
N ILE A 122 -7.68 -7.06 19.45
CA ILE A 122 -7.40 -7.04 18.00
C ILE A 122 -6.93 -5.64 17.57
N PHE A 123 -7.52 -4.59 18.13
CA PHE A 123 -7.17 -3.21 17.80
C PHE A 123 -5.93 -2.72 18.54
N VAL A 124 -5.72 -3.16 19.78
CA VAL A 124 -4.49 -2.87 20.54
C VAL A 124 -3.28 -3.52 19.88
N PHE A 125 -3.45 -4.67 19.22
CA PHE A 125 -2.35 -5.35 18.52
C PHE A 125 -1.68 -4.47 17.46
N VAL A 126 -2.37 -3.48 16.89
CA VAL A 126 -1.79 -2.50 15.95
C VAL A 126 -0.60 -1.74 16.55
N ALA A 127 -0.58 -1.55 17.88
CA ALA A 127 0.54 -0.91 18.57
C ALA A 127 1.84 -1.74 18.52
N VAL A 128 1.75 -3.06 18.38
CA VAL A 128 2.93 -3.96 18.34
C VAL A 128 3.79 -3.71 17.10
N PRO A 129 3.29 -3.82 15.85
CA PRO A 129 4.09 -3.50 14.67
C PRO A 129 4.48 -2.02 14.61
N ALA A 130 3.66 -1.10 15.15
CA ALA A 130 4.02 0.32 15.24
C ALA A 130 5.25 0.55 16.15
N LEU A 131 5.30 -0.14 17.30
CA LEU A 131 6.46 -0.09 18.19
C LEU A 131 7.71 -0.67 17.53
N LEU A 132 7.58 -1.81 16.86
CA LEU A 132 8.68 -2.39 16.09
C LEU A 132 9.17 -1.43 15.02
N GLN A 133 8.28 -0.74 14.32
CA GLN A 133 8.64 0.26 13.32
C GLN A 133 9.39 1.45 13.95
N VAL A 134 8.94 1.97 15.10
CA VAL A 134 9.63 3.06 15.81
C VAL A 134 11.03 2.67 16.26
N ILE A 135 11.25 1.43 16.68
CA ILE A 135 12.57 0.91 17.07
C ILE A 135 13.46 0.72 15.84
N ALA A 136 12.90 0.22 14.72
CA ALA A 136 13.66 -0.06 13.51
C ALA A 136 14.01 1.18 12.68
N LEU A 137 13.11 2.18 12.60
CA LEU A 137 13.29 3.38 11.76
C LEU A 137 14.59 4.16 12.04
N PRO A 138 15.06 4.32 13.29
CA PRO A 138 16.37 4.90 13.62
C PRO A 138 17.56 4.26 12.88
N MET A 139 17.46 2.96 12.59
CA MET A 139 18.56 2.14 12.05
C MET A 139 18.65 2.18 10.52
N ILE A 140 17.65 2.75 9.85
CA ILE A 140 17.54 2.74 8.39
C ILE A 140 17.84 4.16 7.85
N PRO A 141 18.62 4.33 6.77
CA PRO A 141 18.91 5.65 6.19
C PRO A 141 17.66 6.32 5.60
N GLU A 142 17.72 7.63 5.36
CA GLU A 142 16.66 8.31 4.60
C GLU A 142 16.80 7.98 3.09
N SER A 143 15.76 8.25 2.30
CA SER A 143 15.80 8.06 0.85
C SER A 143 16.93 8.91 0.21
N PRO A 144 17.93 8.30 -0.47
CA PRO A 144 18.99 9.05 -1.14
C PRO A 144 18.45 9.98 -2.23
N LYS A 145 17.36 9.58 -2.92
CA LYS A 145 16.67 10.40 -3.92
C LYS A 145 16.02 11.64 -3.30
N PHE A 146 15.43 11.52 -2.12
CA PHE A 146 14.87 12.67 -1.40
C PHE A 146 15.97 13.63 -0.97
N THR A 147 17.02 13.11 -0.33
CA THR A 147 18.15 13.89 0.18
C THR A 147 18.87 14.62 -0.96
N LEU A 148 19.07 13.97 -2.12
CA LEU A 148 19.71 14.58 -3.28
C LEU A 148 18.80 15.57 -4.02
N CYS A 149 17.60 15.14 -4.43
CA CYS A 149 16.77 15.90 -5.36
C CYS A 149 15.93 17.00 -4.68
N ILE A 150 15.53 16.80 -3.42
CA ILE A 150 14.65 17.73 -2.70
C ILE A 150 15.45 18.61 -1.74
N ARG A 151 16.43 18.03 -1.01
CA ARG A 151 17.25 18.81 -0.07
C ARG A 151 18.55 19.35 -0.64
N GLY A 152 19.03 18.81 -1.76
CA GLY A 152 20.32 19.19 -2.35
C GLY A 152 21.55 18.73 -1.56
N GLU A 153 21.39 17.82 -0.60
CA GLU A 153 22.46 17.29 0.26
C GLU A 153 23.18 16.12 -0.44
N VAL A 154 24.17 16.42 -1.30
CA VAL A 154 24.86 15.41 -2.13
C VAL A 154 25.68 14.43 -1.29
N GLU A 155 26.47 14.93 -0.34
CA GLU A 155 27.38 14.12 0.47
C GLU A 155 26.63 13.10 1.32
N ARG A 156 25.51 13.52 1.90
CA ARG A 156 24.65 12.65 2.70
C ARG A 156 23.98 11.58 1.84
N ALA A 157 23.52 11.95 0.63
CA ALA A 157 22.95 10.99 -0.29
C ALA A 157 23.96 9.91 -0.73
N ILE A 158 25.24 10.26 -0.90
CA ILE A 158 26.32 9.29 -1.16
C ILE A 158 26.48 8.33 0.03
N GLN A 159 26.61 8.86 1.25
CA GLN A 159 26.78 8.04 2.46
C GLN A 159 25.59 7.08 2.70
N ASP A 160 24.37 7.58 2.56
CA ASP A 160 23.15 6.78 2.70
C ASP A 160 23.09 5.68 1.62
N LEU A 161 23.51 5.98 0.39
CA LEU A 161 23.52 5.01 -0.70
C LEU A 161 24.62 3.95 -0.56
N GLU A 162 25.81 4.33 -0.10
CA GLU A 162 26.90 3.38 0.21
C GLU A 162 26.50 2.42 1.33
N LEU A 163 25.83 2.93 2.38
CA LEU A 163 25.27 2.11 3.45
C LEU A 163 24.23 1.12 2.91
N LEU A 164 23.34 1.55 2.01
CA LEU A 164 22.30 0.70 1.41
C LEU A 164 22.84 -0.36 0.46
N ARG A 165 23.93 -0.07 -0.26
CA ARG A 165 24.53 -0.99 -1.24
C ARG A 165 25.57 -1.91 -0.63
N GLY A 166 26.13 -1.55 0.52
CA GLY A 166 27.27 -2.27 1.11
C GLY A 166 28.53 -2.17 0.25
N THR A 167 28.58 -1.21 -0.68
CA THR A 167 29.70 -0.97 -1.59
C THR A 167 30.19 0.47 -1.43
N GLY A 168 31.51 0.67 -1.39
CA GLY A 168 32.12 2.01 -1.29
C GLY A 168 32.24 2.75 -2.63
N ASN A 169 31.47 2.35 -3.65
CA ASN A 169 31.53 2.93 -5.00
C ASN A 169 30.11 3.12 -5.57
N ALA A 170 29.30 3.94 -4.89
CA ALA A 170 27.95 4.28 -5.34
C ALA A 170 27.91 5.49 -6.30
N TRP A 171 29.07 6.03 -6.69
CA TRP A 171 29.20 7.28 -7.45
C TRP A 171 28.47 7.29 -8.79
N LEU A 172 28.48 6.16 -9.52
CA LEU A 172 27.78 6.04 -10.80
C LEU A 172 26.25 6.17 -10.63
N GLU A 173 25.69 5.55 -9.58
CA GLU A 173 24.26 5.68 -9.26
C GLU A 173 23.92 7.11 -8.83
N VAL A 174 24.77 7.76 -8.03
CA VAL A 174 24.57 9.16 -7.61
C VAL A 174 24.61 10.10 -8.81
N GLN A 175 25.52 9.89 -9.75
CA GLN A 175 25.57 10.70 -10.97
C GLN A 175 24.30 10.52 -11.82
N GLN A 176 23.81 9.29 -11.97
CA GLN A 176 22.53 9.03 -12.64
C GLN A 176 21.36 9.73 -11.95
N MET A 177 21.31 9.70 -10.61
CA MET A 177 20.28 10.41 -9.84
C MET A 177 20.41 11.93 -9.98
N ARG A 178 21.65 12.46 -10.07
CA ARG A 178 21.91 13.89 -10.29
C ARG A 178 21.48 14.33 -11.69
N GLU A 179 21.71 13.53 -12.71
CA GLU A 179 21.18 13.79 -14.06
C GLU A 179 19.66 13.76 -14.10
N GLU A 180 19.03 12.84 -13.37
CA GLU A 180 17.56 12.81 -13.17
C GLU A 180 17.08 14.09 -12.46
N ALA A 181 17.81 14.55 -11.44
CA ALA A 181 17.52 15.79 -10.72
C ALA A 181 17.63 17.03 -11.60
N ILE A 182 18.68 17.14 -12.43
CA ILE A 182 18.89 18.27 -13.35
C ILE A 182 17.80 18.35 -14.43
N ARG A 183 17.29 17.19 -14.89
CA ARG A 183 16.17 17.13 -15.85
C ARG A 183 14.83 17.50 -15.24
N THR A 184 14.75 17.53 -13.92
CA THR A 184 13.54 17.83 -13.17
C THR A 184 13.59 19.30 -12.77
N THR A 185 12.59 20.12 -13.15
CA THR A 185 12.53 21.52 -12.71
C THR A 185 12.56 21.60 -11.18
N ASN A 186 13.32 22.54 -10.60
CA ASN A 186 13.44 22.70 -9.13
C ASN A 186 12.09 22.96 -8.43
N ASP A 187 11.04 23.30 -9.16
CA ASP A 187 9.70 23.44 -8.59
C ASP A 187 9.05 22.08 -8.33
N ILE A 188 8.60 21.91 -7.09
CA ILE A 188 7.70 20.82 -6.69
C ILE A 188 6.31 21.21 -7.22
N PRO A 189 5.75 20.48 -8.20
CA PRO A 189 4.45 20.83 -8.76
C PRO A 189 3.36 20.71 -7.71
N SER A 190 2.30 21.49 -7.85
CA SER A 190 1.11 21.36 -7.01
C SER A 190 0.33 20.08 -7.35
N MET A 191 -0.52 19.62 -6.44
CA MET A 191 -1.49 18.54 -6.72
C MET A 191 -2.40 18.88 -7.91
N LEU A 192 -2.69 20.16 -8.15
CA LEU A 192 -3.49 20.60 -9.31
C LEU A 192 -2.77 20.41 -10.64
N ASP A 193 -1.44 20.44 -10.64
CA ASP A 193 -0.64 20.28 -11.86
C ASP A 193 -0.63 18.83 -12.35
N MET A 194 -1.02 17.87 -11.49
CA MET A 194 -1.23 16.47 -11.90
C MET A 194 -2.32 16.33 -12.96
N PHE A 195 -3.25 17.30 -13.05
CA PHE A 195 -4.35 17.31 -14.00
C PHE A 195 -4.06 18.16 -15.24
N ARG A 196 -2.81 18.56 -15.49
CA ARG A 196 -2.45 19.46 -16.60
C ARG A 196 -1.12 19.06 -17.26
N GLY A 197 -0.92 19.56 -18.48
CA GLY A 197 0.36 19.48 -19.19
C GLY A 197 0.89 18.07 -19.39
N SER A 198 2.20 17.89 -19.19
CA SER A 198 2.90 16.61 -19.38
C SER A 198 2.61 15.57 -18.29
N LEU A 199 2.04 15.98 -17.15
CA LEU A 199 1.74 15.10 -16.02
C LEU A 199 0.33 14.51 -16.07
N LEU A 200 -0.55 15.05 -16.91
CA LEU A 200 -1.93 14.58 -17.06
C LEU A 200 -2.00 13.11 -17.46
N TRP A 201 -1.25 12.71 -18.49
CA TRP A 201 -1.33 11.34 -19.00
C TRP A 201 -0.79 10.29 -18.01
N PRO A 202 0.41 10.48 -17.40
CA PRO A 202 0.87 9.61 -16.31
C PRO A 202 -0.12 9.53 -15.13
N SER A 203 -0.66 10.67 -14.69
CA SER A 203 -1.59 10.72 -13.56
C SER A 203 -2.89 9.99 -13.86
N THR A 204 -3.46 10.21 -15.06
CA THR A 204 -4.68 9.52 -15.51
C THR A 204 -4.48 8.01 -15.52
N LEU A 205 -3.32 7.55 -15.99
CA LEU A 205 -3.00 6.13 -16.04
C LEU A 205 -3.01 5.48 -14.65
N THR A 206 -2.38 6.14 -13.67
CA THR A 206 -2.33 5.63 -12.29
C THR A 206 -3.69 5.58 -11.62
N VAL A 207 -4.54 6.59 -11.86
CA VAL A 207 -5.92 6.64 -11.35
C VAL A 207 -6.76 5.52 -11.95
N VAL A 208 -6.69 5.34 -13.28
CA VAL A 208 -7.42 4.26 -13.97
C VAL A 208 -6.96 2.89 -13.48
N MET A 209 -5.65 2.69 -13.27
CA MET A 209 -5.11 1.44 -12.73
C MET A 209 -5.65 1.14 -11.31
N MET A 210 -5.76 2.15 -10.44
CA MET A 210 -6.30 1.96 -9.08
C MET A 210 -7.80 1.68 -9.06
N ILE A 211 -8.56 2.38 -9.89
CA ILE A 211 -9.99 2.14 -10.04
C ILE A 211 -10.19 0.71 -10.57
N ALA A 212 -9.44 0.31 -11.60
CA ALA A 212 -9.48 -1.04 -12.14
C ALA A 212 -9.15 -2.10 -11.08
N GLN A 213 -8.10 -1.90 -10.28
CA GLN A 213 -7.71 -2.79 -9.17
C GLN A 213 -8.85 -2.99 -8.15
N GLN A 214 -9.58 -1.93 -7.79
CA GLN A 214 -10.65 -2.00 -6.79
C GLN A 214 -11.97 -2.52 -7.37
N LEU A 215 -12.28 -2.25 -8.64
CA LEU A 215 -13.52 -2.70 -9.27
C LEU A 215 -13.47 -4.16 -9.73
N THR A 216 -12.31 -4.69 -10.15
CA THR A 216 -12.19 -6.11 -10.56
C THR A 216 -10.74 -6.63 -10.53
N GLY A 217 -10.55 -7.89 -10.11
CA GLY A 217 -9.27 -8.60 -10.24
C GLY A 217 -8.89 -8.99 -11.68
N ASN A 218 -9.83 -8.96 -12.63
CA ASN A 218 -9.65 -9.49 -14.00
C ASN A 218 -9.56 -8.42 -15.11
N TRP A 219 -10.05 -7.17 -14.92
CA TRP A 219 -9.87 -6.09 -15.92
C TRP A 219 -8.41 -5.60 -16.01
N TYR A 220 -7.58 -6.05 -15.07
CA TYR A 220 -6.14 -5.79 -15.08
C TYR A 220 -5.45 -6.33 -16.34
N LEU A 221 -5.97 -7.40 -16.98
CA LEU A 221 -5.41 -7.92 -18.22
C LEU A 221 -5.51 -6.91 -19.37
N LEU A 222 -6.61 -6.16 -19.48
CA LEU A 222 -6.79 -5.16 -20.54
C LEU A 222 -5.91 -3.93 -20.34
N VAL A 223 -5.76 -3.47 -19.10
CA VAL A 223 -4.85 -2.36 -18.78
C VAL A 223 -3.39 -2.81 -18.86
N GLY A 224 -3.10 -4.04 -18.41
CA GLY A 224 -1.79 -4.66 -18.48
C GLY A 224 -1.29 -4.87 -19.90
N ASP A 225 -2.14 -5.37 -20.81
CA ASP A 225 -1.77 -5.52 -22.23
C ASP A 225 -1.54 -4.15 -22.90
N ILE A 226 -2.32 -3.10 -22.58
CA ILE A 226 -2.13 -1.76 -23.16
C ILE A 226 -0.89 -1.03 -22.58
N VAL A 227 -0.58 -1.23 -21.29
CA VAL A 227 0.45 -0.47 -20.55
C VAL A 227 1.81 -1.18 -20.50
N VAL A 228 1.81 -2.52 -20.50
CA VAL A 228 3.03 -3.34 -20.32
C VAL A 228 3.64 -3.79 -21.65
N ASP A 229 2.91 -3.70 -22.78
CA ASP A 229 3.47 -3.95 -24.11
C ASP A 229 4.45 -2.88 -24.60
N HIS A 230 4.75 -1.86 -23.79
CA HIS A 230 5.86 -0.97 -24.08
C HIS A 230 7.20 -1.72 -23.86
N PRO A 231 8.13 -1.73 -24.84
CA PRO A 231 9.33 -2.58 -24.88
C PRO A 231 10.36 -2.40 -23.75
N ARG A 232 10.04 -1.60 -22.72
CA ARG A 232 10.85 -1.34 -21.54
C ARG A 232 10.39 -2.10 -20.29
N PHE A 233 9.22 -2.74 -20.28
CA PHE A 233 8.60 -3.25 -19.03
C PHE A 233 8.31 -4.77 -19.06
N GLY A 234 9.18 -5.57 -18.43
CA GLY A 234 9.06 -7.04 -18.35
C GLY A 234 8.01 -7.61 -17.37
N ARG A 235 6.96 -6.85 -17.02
CA ARG A 235 6.02 -7.21 -15.93
C ARG A 235 4.79 -8.01 -16.36
N ARG A 236 4.64 -8.22 -17.67
CA ARG A 236 3.47 -8.89 -18.27
C ARG A 236 3.32 -10.32 -17.74
N VAL A 237 4.44 -11.03 -17.58
CA VAL A 237 4.46 -12.39 -17.05
C VAL A 237 3.90 -12.44 -15.63
N LEU A 238 4.31 -11.52 -14.75
CA LEU A 238 3.87 -11.50 -13.35
C LEU A 238 2.36 -11.20 -13.24
N LEU A 239 1.86 -10.33 -14.11
CA LEU A 239 0.43 -10.01 -14.19
C LEU A 239 -0.41 -11.17 -14.72
N VAL A 240 0.02 -11.77 -15.83
CA VAL A 240 -0.69 -12.90 -16.45
C VAL A 240 -0.69 -14.09 -15.48
N VAL A 241 0.45 -14.42 -14.86
CA VAL A 241 0.54 -15.49 -13.85
C VAL A 241 -0.35 -15.18 -12.65
N GLY A 242 -0.37 -13.93 -12.17
CA GLY A 242 -1.24 -13.50 -11.08
C GLY A 242 -2.72 -13.68 -11.40
N VAL A 243 -3.19 -13.19 -12.55
CA VAL A 243 -4.60 -13.29 -12.93
C VAL A 243 -5.01 -14.74 -13.22
N VAL A 244 -4.19 -15.49 -13.94
CA VAL A 244 -4.46 -16.92 -14.20
C VAL A 244 -4.50 -17.71 -12.89
N GLY A 245 -3.57 -17.44 -11.97
CA GLY A 245 -3.56 -18.05 -10.64
C GLY A 245 -4.79 -17.69 -9.81
N MET A 246 -5.27 -16.44 -9.87
CA MET A 246 -6.52 -16.00 -9.26
C MET A 246 -7.76 -16.69 -9.87
N MET A 247 -7.79 -16.88 -11.20
CA MET A 247 -8.87 -17.61 -11.86
C MET A 247 -8.91 -19.08 -11.43
N ILE A 248 -7.76 -19.76 -11.43
CA ILE A 248 -7.67 -21.17 -11.03
C ILE A 248 -8.06 -21.36 -9.55
N SER A 249 -7.52 -20.52 -8.67
CA SER A 249 -7.83 -20.58 -7.23
C SER A 249 -9.29 -20.26 -6.91
N SER A 250 -9.94 -19.36 -7.65
CA SER A 250 -11.37 -19.08 -7.48
C SER A 250 -12.26 -20.23 -7.95
N ILE A 251 -11.91 -20.91 -9.03
CA ILE A 251 -12.60 -22.15 -9.46
C ILE A 251 -12.47 -23.23 -8.37
N PHE A 252 -11.26 -23.48 -7.87
CA PHE A 252 -11.06 -24.45 -6.80
C PHE A 252 -11.81 -24.08 -5.53
N LEU A 253 -11.84 -22.80 -5.16
CA LEU A 253 -12.60 -22.31 -4.02
C LEU A 253 -14.09 -22.65 -4.15
N VAL A 254 -14.71 -22.38 -5.31
CA VAL A 254 -16.13 -22.70 -5.55
C VAL A 254 -16.37 -24.20 -5.47
N VAL A 255 -15.49 -25.01 -6.07
CA VAL A 255 -15.59 -26.48 -6.02
C VAL A 255 -15.51 -26.99 -4.59
N PHE A 256 -14.48 -26.61 -3.83
CA PHE A 256 -14.28 -27.10 -2.47
C PHE A 256 -15.34 -26.60 -1.48
N ILE A 257 -15.85 -25.36 -1.64
CA ILE A 257 -17.00 -24.89 -0.86
C ILE A 257 -18.25 -25.71 -1.18
N SER A 258 -18.48 -26.03 -2.47
CA SER A 258 -19.63 -26.84 -2.88
C SER A 258 -19.55 -28.26 -2.32
N LEU A 259 -18.36 -28.89 -2.33
CA LEU A 259 -18.13 -30.19 -1.68
C LEU A 259 -18.22 -30.12 -0.16
N SER A 260 -17.78 -29.04 0.47
CA SER A 260 -17.92 -28.87 1.91
C SER A 260 -19.39 -28.84 2.35
N LYS A 261 -20.29 -28.31 1.50
CA LYS A 261 -21.74 -28.28 1.77
C LYS A 261 -22.39 -29.67 1.68
N THR A 262 -21.79 -30.63 0.98
CA THR A 262 -22.31 -32.01 0.90
C THR A 262 -21.87 -32.91 2.06
N GLY A 263 -21.20 -32.34 3.08
CA GLY A 263 -20.78 -33.05 4.29
C GLY A 263 -19.33 -33.55 4.26
N VAL A 264 -18.56 -33.23 3.22
CA VAL A 264 -17.16 -33.63 3.10
C VAL A 264 -16.26 -32.67 3.89
N VAL A 265 -15.88 -33.06 5.11
CA VAL A 265 -15.11 -32.20 6.04
C VAL A 265 -13.75 -31.82 5.48
N TRP A 266 -13.04 -32.72 4.77
CA TRP A 266 -11.70 -32.42 4.26
C TRP A 266 -11.71 -31.31 3.20
N ALA A 267 -12.81 -31.12 2.47
CA ALA A 267 -12.95 -30.09 1.44
C ALA A 267 -12.85 -28.68 2.03
N SER A 268 -13.22 -28.48 3.31
CA SER A 268 -13.10 -27.19 3.98
C SER A 268 -11.64 -26.72 4.12
N TYR A 269 -10.70 -27.64 4.38
CA TYR A 269 -9.27 -27.33 4.42
C TYR A 269 -8.73 -26.90 3.06
N PHE A 270 -9.14 -27.58 1.99
CA PHE A 270 -8.73 -27.20 0.62
C PHE A 270 -9.40 -25.92 0.12
N ALA A 271 -10.61 -25.60 0.59
CA ALA A 271 -11.20 -24.28 0.38
C ALA A 271 -10.35 -23.19 1.03
N ALA A 272 -9.91 -23.38 2.28
CA ALA A 272 -9.02 -22.44 2.96
C ALA A 272 -7.69 -22.25 2.22
N VAL A 273 -7.06 -23.34 1.76
CA VAL A 273 -5.84 -23.28 0.95
C VAL A 273 -6.07 -22.50 -0.35
N SER A 274 -7.21 -22.71 -1.01
CA SER A 274 -7.58 -21.98 -2.24
C SER A 274 -7.71 -20.47 -2.00
N VAL A 275 -8.25 -20.04 -0.85
CA VAL A 275 -8.28 -18.62 -0.46
C VAL A 275 -6.87 -18.06 -0.29
N VAL A 276 -5.98 -18.79 0.39
CA VAL A 276 -4.59 -18.34 0.59
C VAL A 276 -3.86 -18.24 -0.76
N LEU A 277 -4.02 -19.22 -1.64
CA LEU A 277 -3.45 -19.18 -3.00
C LEU A 277 -3.97 -17.99 -3.81
N PHE A 278 -5.29 -17.73 -3.77
CA PHE A 278 -5.88 -16.56 -4.43
C PHE A 278 -5.23 -15.26 -3.95
N VAL A 279 -5.08 -15.12 -2.63
CA VAL A 279 -4.47 -13.95 -2.01
C VAL A 279 -3.00 -13.79 -2.41
N MET A 280 -2.23 -14.88 -2.48
CA MET A 280 -0.83 -14.84 -2.92
C MET A 280 -0.69 -14.44 -4.39
N PHE A 281 -1.51 -15.01 -5.28
CA PHE A 281 -1.49 -14.64 -6.70
C PHE A 281 -1.94 -13.19 -6.94
N PHE A 282 -2.92 -12.72 -6.17
CA PHE A 282 -3.31 -11.31 -6.15
C PHE A 282 -2.16 -10.42 -5.71
N ALA A 283 -1.46 -10.78 -4.62
CA ALA A 283 -0.33 -9.99 -4.12
C ALA A 283 0.83 -9.91 -5.12
N ALA A 284 1.14 -11.04 -5.78
CA ALA A 284 2.23 -11.13 -6.74
C ALA A 284 2.01 -10.28 -7.99
N GLY A 285 0.79 -10.24 -8.53
CA GLY A 285 0.49 -9.52 -9.78
C GLY A 285 -0.36 -8.26 -9.58
N PRO A 286 -1.69 -8.32 -9.78
CA PRO A 286 -2.56 -7.14 -9.85
C PRO A 286 -2.58 -6.26 -8.59
N GLY A 287 -2.29 -6.85 -7.43
CA GLY A 287 -2.34 -6.16 -6.16
C GLY A 287 -1.17 -5.20 -5.94
N SER A 288 0.03 -5.52 -6.43
CA SER A 288 1.25 -4.77 -6.10
C SER A 288 1.56 -3.67 -7.11
N ILE A 289 1.37 -3.94 -8.41
CA ILE A 289 1.86 -3.08 -9.50
C ILE A 289 1.32 -1.65 -9.44
N PRO A 290 0.02 -1.39 -9.21
CA PRO A 290 -0.51 -0.03 -9.19
C PRO A 290 0.11 0.85 -8.10
N TRP A 291 0.57 0.29 -6.98
CA TRP A 291 1.04 1.07 -5.83
C TRP A 291 2.43 1.67 -6.01
N PHE A 292 3.26 1.07 -6.87
CA PHE A 292 4.59 1.59 -7.16
C PHE A 292 4.73 2.13 -8.59
N PHE A 293 3.79 1.83 -9.49
CA PHE A 293 3.78 2.36 -10.84
C PHE A 293 3.85 3.91 -10.93
N PRO A 294 3.16 4.70 -10.09
CA PRO A 294 3.29 6.16 -10.09
C PRO A 294 4.74 6.62 -9.87
N SER A 295 5.50 5.88 -9.06
CA SER A 295 6.89 6.22 -8.76
C SER A 295 7.86 6.00 -9.91
N GLU A 296 7.44 5.23 -10.92
CA GLU A 296 8.28 4.89 -12.08
C GLU A 296 7.95 5.72 -13.32
N ILE A 297 6.70 6.13 -13.49
CA ILE A 297 6.28 6.92 -14.66
C ILE A 297 6.44 8.43 -14.44
N VAL A 298 6.45 8.88 -13.17
CA VAL A 298 6.54 10.29 -12.80
C VAL A 298 7.93 10.63 -12.28
N PHE A 299 8.42 11.82 -12.64
CA PHE A 299 9.68 12.36 -12.15
C PHE A 299 9.70 12.53 -10.62
N THR A 300 10.90 12.57 -10.05
CA THR A 300 11.10 12.51 -8.60
C THR A 300 10.44 13.69 -7.84
N ASN A 301 10.33 14.89 -8.43
CA ASN A 301 9.65 16.05 -7.80
C ASN A 301 8.11 15.90 -7.73
N ALA A 302 7.50 15.23 -8.70
CA ALA A 302 6.05 15.06 -8.82
C ALA A 302 5.57 13.71 -8.25
N ARG A 303 6.50 12.79 -7.95
CA ARG A 303 6.23 11.43 -7.46
C ARG A 303 5.35 11.43 -6.21
N ALA A 304 5.62 12.32 -5.25
CA ALA A 304 4.86 12.38 -4.00
C ALA A 304 3.38 12.65 -4.26
N ASN A 305 3.08 13.64 -5.13
CA ASN A 305 1.73 14.00 -5.53
C ASN A 305 1.05 12.92 -6.38
N ALA A 306 1.79 12.27 -7.29
CA ALA A 306 1.25 11.17 -8.08
C ALA A 306 0.85 9.97 -7.21
N CYS A 307 1.69 9.60 -6.23
CA CYS A 307 1.38 8.56 -5.25
C CYS A 307 0.17 8.95 -4.37
N ALA A 308 0.09 10.20 -3.92
CA ALA A 308 -1.04 10.72 -3.14
C ALA A 308 -2.35 10.65 -3.94
N LEU A 309 -2.35 11.10 -5.20
CA LEU A 309 -3.51 11.03 -6.09
C LEU A 309 -3.96 9.59 -6.33
N THR A 310 -3.00 8.69 -6.53
CA THR A 310 -3.23 7.25 -6.71
C THR A 310 -3.89 6.64 -5.46
N ALA A 311 -3.38 6.96 -4.27
CA ALA A 311 -3.97 6.51 -3.00
C ALA A 311 -5.39 7.04 -2.82
N VAL A 312 -5.64 8.31 -3.13
CA VAL A 312 -6.98 8.91 -3.05
C VAL A 312 -7.94 8.19 -3.98
N ALA A 313 -7.57 7.95 -5.23
CA ALA A 313 -8.40 7.19 -6.17
C ALA A 313 -8.73 5.79 -5.61
N ASN A 314 -7.72 5.08 -5.09
CA ASN A 314 -7.89 3.77 -4.48
C ASN A 314 -8.90 3.78 -3.31
N TRP A 315 -8.71 4.68 -2.34
CA TRP A 315 -9.55 4.73 -1.14
C TRP A 315 -10.95 5.24 -1.42
N VAL A 316 -11.12 6.16 -2.37
CA VAL A 316 -12.45 6.60 -2.84
C VAL A 316 -13.19 5.44 -3.50
N THR A 317 -12.56 4.71 -4.42
CA THR A 317 -13.20 3.55 -5.05
C THR A 317 -13.51 2.47 -4.03
N ASN A 318 -12.60 2.19 -3.09
CA ASN A 318 -12.82 1.23 -2.01
C ASN A 318 -14.02 1.62 -1.13
N PHE A 319 -14.16 2.90 -0.79
CA PHE A 319 -15.30 3.41 -0.02
C PHE A 319 -16.64 3.16 -0.75
N PHE A 320 -16.70 3.40 -2.05
CA PHE A 320 -17.92 3.13 -2.84
C PHE A 320 -18.21 1.64 -2.96
N VAL A 321 -17.21 0.81 -3.28
CA VAL A 321 -17.37 -0.65 -3.39
C VAL A 321 -17.85 -1.26 -2.06
N SER A 322 -17.21 -0.88 -0.95
CA SER A 322 -17.57 -1.37 0.38
C SER A 322 -18.97 -0.92 0.82
N SER A 323 -19.36 0.32 0.48
CA SER A 323 -20.69 0.83 0.82
C SER A 323 -21.80 0.15 0.02
N THR A 324 -21.58 -0.11 -1.27
CA THR A 324 -22.57 -0.77 -2.14
C THR A 324 -22.74 -2.25 -1.83
N PHE A 325 -21.65 -2.98 -1.53
CA PHE A 325 -21.71 -4.42 -1.25
C PHE A 325 -22.54 -4.77 0.00
N VAL A 326 -22.42 -3.94 1.06
CA VAL A 326 -23.16 -4.13 2.31
C VAL A 326 -24.66 -3.92 2.12
N ILE A 327 -25.08 -3.01 1.24
CA ILE A 327 -26.49 -2.75 0.96
C ILE A 327 -27.16 -3.97 0.32
N VAL A 328 -26.47 -4.67 -0.57
CA VAL A 328 -27.01 -5.83 -1.32
C VAL A 328 -27.19 -7.09 -0.45
N HIS A 329 -26.45 -7.23 0.66
CA HIS A 329 -26.53 -8.42 1.53
C HIS A 329 -27.41 -8.22 2.77
N VAL A 330 -27.93 -7.01 2.98
CA VAL A 330 -28.78 -6.66 4.14
C VAL A 330 -30.25 -6.43 3.72
N SER A 331 -30.55 -6.43 2.42
CA SER A 331 -31.91 -6.40 1.84
C SER A 331 -32.41 -7.79 1.47
#